data_AF-A0A4U2YWD7-F1
#
_entry.id   AF-A0A4U2YWD7-F1
#
_cell.length_a   1.000
_cell.length_b   1.000
_cell.length_c   1.000
_cell.angle_alpha   90.00
_cell.angle_beta   90.00
_cell.angle_gamma   90.00
#
_symmetry.space_group_name_H-M   'P 1'
#
loop_
_entity.id
_entity.type
_entity.pdbx_description
1 polymer ?
#
loop_
_entity_poly.entity_id
_entity_poly.type
_entity_poly.pdbx_seq_one_letter_code
_entity_poly.pdbx_strand_id
1 'polypeptide(L)'
;MLSELPIWLNQGVEPPESLKTTGWQPGMKPSAQHMNWLFNRSYLVMKELQENSGTAELQNELNALKTKVNTHLEDKAQHNQFIHEGKLHQIGFGYNPTLGCMTYSIREVI
;
A
#
# COMPACT_ATOMS: atom_id res chain seq x y z
N MET A 1 19.73 9.90 5.87
CA MET A 1 18.49 10.57 5.45
C MET A 1 18.00 11.39 6.63
N LEU A 2 17.83 12.71 6.49
CA LEU A 2 17.21 13.54 7.52
C LEU A 2 15.73 13.13 7.60
N SER A 3 15.39 12.28 8.57
CA SER A 3 14.08 11.66 8.73
C SER A 3 13.03 12.60 9.33
N GLU A 4 13.46 13.70 9.92
CA GLU A 4 12.60 14.63 10.65
C GLU A 4 12.55 15.98 9.96
N LEU A 5 11.32 16.43 9.66
CA LEU A 5 11.08 17.76 9.11
C LEU A 5 11.34 18.83 10.18
N PRO A 6 11.88 19.99 9.80
CA PRO A 6 12.00 21.12 10.72
C PRO A 6 10.60 21.57 11.16
N ILE A 7 10.30 21.38 12.44
CA ILE A 7 8.98 21.70 13.00
C ILE A 7 8.87 23.22 13.18
N TRP A 8 7.88 23.83 12.53
CA TRP A 8 7.57 25.25 12.69
C TRP A 8 6.07 25.46 12.92
N LEU A 9 5.66 25.54 14.20
CA LEU A 9 4.24 25.60 14.59
C LEU A 9 3.67 27.02 14.68
N ASN A 10 4.53 28.05 14.70
CA ASN A 10 4.06 29.42 14.81
C ASN A 10 3.47 29.89 13.47
N GLN A 11 2.15 30.06 13.40
CA GLN A 11 1.42 30.41 12.18
C GLN A 11 1.82 31.76 11.57
N GLY A 12 2.32 32.70 12.39
CA GLY A 12 2.68 34.03 11.92
C GLY A 12 1.50 34.84 11.34
N VAL A 13 1.84 35.84 10.52
CA VAL A 13 0.86 36.68 9.81
C VAL A 13 1.17 36.64 8.32
N GLU A 14 0.12 36.49 7.53
CA GLU A 14 0.26 36.47 6.08
C GLU A 14 0.74 37.84 5.56
N PRO A 15 1.83 37.87 4.77
CA PRO A 15 2.32 39.12 4.20
C PRO A 15 1.30 39.72 3.22
N PRO A 16 1.25 41.05 3.07
CA PRO A 16 0.38 41.71 2.10
C PRO A 16 0.73 41.30 0.67
N GLU A 17 -0.24 41.39 -0.24
CA GLU A 17 -0.10 40.94 -1.63
C GLU A 17 1.07 41.61 -2.38
N SER A 18 1.30 42.90 -2.12
CA SER A 18 2.45 43.62 -2.66
C SER A 18 3.79 42.99 -2.25
N LEU A 19 3.91 42.49 -1.02
CA LEU A 19 5.12 41.86 -0.52
C LEU A 19 5.29 40.43 -1.02
N LYS A 20 4.18 39.72 -1.27
CA LYS A 20 4.21 38.39 -1.91
C LYS A 20 4.67 38.45 -3.36
N THR A 21 4.29 39.51 -4.07
CA THR A 21 4.65 39.70 -5.48
C THR A 21 6.06 40.27 -5.65
N THR A 22 6.43 41.28 -4.87
CA THR A 22 7.74 41.94 -4.97
C THR A 22 8.84 41.24 -4.17
N GLY A 23 8.48 40.47 -3.14
CA GLY A 23 9.43 39.84 -2.23
C GLY A 23 10.12 40.82 -1.29
N TRP A 24 10.98 40.30 -0.41
CA TRP A 24 11.79 41.13 0.48
C TRP A 24 12.83 41.93 -0.30
N GLN A 25 12.80 43.24 -0.18
CA GLN A 25 13.77 44.11 -0.84
C GLN A 25 15.06 44.26 0.00
N PRO A 26 16.20 44.55 -0.64
CA PRO A 26 17.44 44.87 0.07
C PRO A 26 17.22 46.03 1.06
N GLY A 27 17.71 45.86 2.29
CA GLY A 27 17.54 46.83 3.37
C GLY A 27 16.20 46.75 4.11
N MET A 28 15.23 45.97 3.64
CA MET A 28 14.02 45.68 4.41
C MET A 28 14.32 44.62 5.47
N LYS A 29 13.97 44.93 6.72
CA LYS A 29 13.99 43.93 7.79
C LYS A 29 12.70 43.11 7.74
N PRO A 30 12.76 41.79 7.51
CA PRO A 30 11.57 40.98 7.49
C PRO A 30 10.93 40.96 8.88
N SER A 31 9.62 41.16 8.94
CA SER A 31 8.89 41.02 10.20
C SER A 31 8.93 39.55 10.63
N ALA A 32 9.16 39.31 11.92
CA ALA A 32 9.18 37.95 12.46
C ALA A 32 7.87 37.20 12.16
N GLN A 33 6.75 37.93 12.17
CA GLN A 33 5.42 37.38 11.87
C GLN A 33 5.29 36.90 10.43
N HIS A 34 5.80 37.65 9.44
CA HIS A 34 5.76 37.22 8.04
C HIS A 34 6.70 36.04 7.77
N MET A 35 7.86 35.99 8.43
CA MET A 35 8.76 34.83 8.33
C MET A 35 8.17 33.58 8.98
N ASN A 36 7.52 33.73 10.14
CA ASN A 36 6.80 32.64 10.79
C ASN A 36 5.73 32.05 9.88
N TRP A 37 4.97 32.90 9.18
CA TRP A 37 3.98 32.45 8.22
C TRP A 37 4.59 31.63 7.08
N LEU A 38 5.68 32.11 6.48
CA LEU A 38 6.36 31.39 5.41
C LEU A 38 6.87 30.01 5.87
N PHE A 39 7.54 29.96 7.02
CA PHE A 39 8.10 28.72 7.54
C PHE A 39 7.03 27.74 8.00
N ASN A 40 5.96 28.21 8.65
CA ASN A 40 4.83 27.37 9.03
C ASN A 40 4.15 26.74 7.83
N ARG A 41 3.86 27.55 6.79
CA ARG A 41 3.26 27.05 5.55
C ARG A 41 4.15 26.04 4.85
N SER A 42 5.45 26.31 4.78
CA SER A 42 6.43 25.39 4.20
C SER A 42 6.49 24.07 4.97
N TYR A 43 6.54 24.12 6.30
CA TYR A 43 6.50 22.93 7.16
C TYR A 43 5.22 22.10 6.95
N LEU A 44 4.05 22.74 6.92
CA LEU A 44 2.78 22.05 6.74
C LEU A 44 2.69 21.36 5.37
N VAL A 45 3.13 22.00 4.29
CA VAL A 45 3.15 21.39 2.95
C VAL A 45 4.12 20.21 2.90
N MET A 46 5.32 20.35 3.49
CA MET A 46 6.29 19.25 3.54
C MET A 46 5.75 18.07 4.35
N LYS A 47 5.09 18.36 5.48
CA LYS A 47 4.42 17.35 6.31
C LYS A 47 3.32 16.64 5.53
N GLU A 48 2.46 17.40 4.88
CA GLU A 48 1.38 16.86 4.04
C GLU A 48 1.93 15.98 2.92
N LEU A 49 2.98 16.43 2.21
CA LEU A 49 3.62 15.63 1.17
C LEU A 49 4.18 14.33 1.74
N GLN A 50 4.85 14.37 2.89
CA GLN A 50 5.42 13.18 3.54
C GLN A 50 4.33 12.21 4.00
N GLU A 51 3.22 12.71 4.55
CA GLU A 51 2.08 11.91 5.02
C GLU A 51 1.26 11.33 3.84
N ASN A 52 1.11 12.10 2.75
CA ASN A 52 0.33 11.76 1.57
C ASN A 52 1.17 11.20 0.41
N SER A 53 2.42 10.78 0.64
CA SER A 53 3.35 10.25 -0.39
C SER A 53 2.90 8.94 -1.08
N GLY A 54 1.62 8.58 -1.05
CA GLY A 54 1.06 7.38 -1.69
C GLY A 54 1.48 6.06 -1.05
N THR A 55 2.30 6.09 0.00
CA THR A 55 2.77 4.89 0.71
C THR A 55 1.64 4.15 1.39
N ALA A 56 0.63 4.87 1.91
CA ALA A 56 -0.55 4.28 2.52
C ALA A 56 -1.40 3.50 1.52
N GLU A 57 -1.61 4.05 0.32
CA GLU A 57 -2.37 3.41 -0.76
C GLU A 57 -1.62 2.18 -1.29
N LEU A 58 -0.31 2.30 -1.53
CA LEU A 58 0.54 1.18 -1.92
C LEU A 58 0.59 0.08 -0.84
N GLN A 59 0.59 0.45 0.43
CA GLN A 59 0.56 -0.50 1.53
C GLN A 59 -0.78 -1.24 1.60
N ASN A 60 -1.89 -0.56 1.33
CA ASN A 60 -3.22 -1.16 1.25
C ASN A 60 -3.31 -2.16 0.08
N GLU A 61 -2.83 -1.78 -1.11
CA GLU A 61 -2.77 -2.67 -2.28
C GLU A 61 -1.86 -3.88 -2.03
N LEU A 62 -0.69 -3.66 -1.41
CA LEU A 62 0.22 -4.73 -1.04
C LEU A 62 -0.40 -5.71 -0.04
N ASN A 63 -1.13 -5.20 0.94
CA ASN A 63 -1.84 -6.03 1.92
C ASN A 63 -2.96 -6.83 1.24
N ALA A 64 -3.74 -6.20 0.35
CA ALA A 64 -4.77 -6.89 -0.42
C ALA A 64 -4.19 -8.00 -1.31
N LEU A 65 -3.03 -7.74 -1.94
CA LEU A 65 -2.34 -8.74 -2.76
C LEU A 65 -1.82 -9.91 -1.91
N LYS A 66 -1.22 -9.63 -0.74
CA LYS A 66 -0.78 -10.66 0.22
C LYS A 66 -1.93 -11.56 0.64
N THR A 67 -3.10 -10.99 0.95
CA THR A 67 -4.30 -11.76 1.29
C THR A 67 -4.70 -12.68 0.15
N LYS A 68 -4.77 -12.17 -1.10
CA LYS A 68 -5.11 -12.99 -2.28
C LYS A 68 -4.12 -14.13 -2.49
N VAL A 69 -2.82 -13.86 -2.37
CA VAL A 69 -1.76 -14.87 -2.49
C VAL A 69 -1.93 -15.93 -1.40
N ASN A 70 -2.13 -15.52 -0.14
CA ASN A 70 -2.32 -16.47 0.95
C ASN A 70 -3.59 -17.31 0.76
N THR A 71 -4.71 -16.70 0.37
CA THR A 71 -5.94 -17.46 0.05
C THR A 71 -5.70 -18.44 -1.08
N HIS A 72 -4.95 -18.09 -2.13
CA HIS A 72 -4.62 -19.03 -3.20
C HIS A 72 -3.67 -20.15 -2.74
N LEU A 73 -2.74 -19.85 -1.84
CA LEU A 73 -1.85 -20.86 -1.25
C LEU A 73 -2.55 -21.76 -0.23
N GLU A 74 -3.59 -21.25 0.44
CA GLU A 74 -4.44 -21.95 1.39
C GLU A 74 -5.58 -22.71 0.71
N ASP A 75 -5.96 -22.31 -0.52
CA ASP A 75 -6.76 -23.08 -1.47
C ASP A 75 -5.93 -24.27 -2.01
N LYS A 76 -5.42 -25.06 -1.06
CA LYS A 76 -5.00 -26.44 -1.21
C LYS A 76 -6.22 -27.35 -1.10
N ALA A 77 -7.42 -26.91 -1.49
CA ALA A 77 -8.38 -27.88 -1.98
C ALA A 77 -7.64 -28.59 -3.10
N GLN A 78 -7.09 -29.75 -2.75
CA GLN A 78 -6.42 -30.65 -3.66
C GLN A 78 -7.39 -30.72 -4.84
N HIS A 79 -7.06 -30.15 -6.00
CA HIS A 79 -7.99 -30.01 -7.14
C HIS A 79 -8.52 -31.37 -7.62
N ASN A 80 -8.04 -32.45 -7.02
CA ASN A 80 -8.49 -33.81 -7.17
C ASN A 80 -9.32 -34.35 -5.97
N GLN A 81 -9.76 -33.56 -5.00
CA GLN A 81 -10.57 -34.01 -3.87
C GLN A 81 -11.98 -33.40 -3.91
N PHE A 82 -13.00 -34.21 -3.63
CA PHE A 82 -14.41 -33.80 -3.63
C PHE A 82 -15.22 -34.61 -2.62
N ILE A 83 -16.35 -34.05 -2.17
CA ILE A 83 -17.28 -34.74 -1.26
C ILE A 83 -18.44 -35.30 -2.08
N HIS A 84 -18.73 -36.59 -1.90
CA HIS A 84 -19.90 -37.27 -2.47
C HIS A 84 -20.53 -38.16 -1.39
N GLU A 85 -21.85 -38.08 -1.23
CA GLU A 85 -22.61 -38.85 -0.22
C GLU A 85 -22.03 -38.77 1.22
N GLY A 86 -21.47 -37.61 1.58
CA GLY A 86 -20.89 -37.38 2.90
C GLY A 86 -19.47 -37.95 3.09
N LYS A 87 -18.86 -38.50 2.04
CA LYS A 87 -17.49 -39.06 2.07
C LYS A 87 -16.51 -38.25 1.22
N LEU A 88 -15.24 -38.22 1.64
CA LEU A 88 -14.17 -37.53 0.92
C LEU A 88 -13.52 -38.47 -0.09
N HIS A 89 -13.57 -38.10 -1.37
CA HIS A 89 -12.94 -38.85 -2.46
C HIS A 89 -11.76 -38.09 -3.05
N GLN A 90 -10.76 -38.82 -3.54
CA GLN A 90 -9.61 -38.30 -4.29
C GLN A 90 -9.51 -38.96 -5.67
N ILE A 91 -9.26 -38.15 -6.70
CA ILE A 91 -9.04 -38.55 -8.10
C ILE A 91 -7.52 -38.66 -8.35
N GLY A 92 -7.10 -39.77 -8.93
CA GLY A 92 -5.76 -39.94 -9.51
C GLY A 92 -5.87 -40.11 -11.02
N PHE A 93 -4.92 -39.56 -11.76
CA PHE A 93 -4.77 -39.79 -13.21
C PHE A 93 -3.46 -40.51 -13.47
N GLY A 94 -3.47 -41.51 -14.34
CA GLY A 94 -2.27 -42.27 -14.69
C GLY A 94 -2.39 -42.97 -16.03
N TYR A 95 -1.25 -43.22 -16.67
CA TYR A 95 -1.19 -43.98 -17.90
C TYR A 95 -1.15 -45.48 -17.62
N ASN A 96 -2.02 -46.26 -18.27
CA ASN A 96 -2.00 -47.71 -18.19
C ASN A 96 -1.30 -48.30 -19.44
N PRO A 97 -0.08 -48.85 -19.30
CA PRO A 97 0.69 -49.36 -20.42
C PRO A 97 0.12 -50.65 -21.03
N THR A 98 -0.66 -51.42 -20.26
CA THR A 98 -1.30 -52.66 -20.74
C THR A 98 -2.50 -52.36 -21.64
N LEU A 99 -3.27 -51.32 -21.29
CA LEU A 99 -4.45 -50.89 -22.06
C LEU A 99 -4.12 -49.79 -23.09
N GLY A 100 -2.91 -49.23 -23.04
CA GLY A 100 -2.46 -48.17 -23.94
C GLY A 100 -3.21 -46.84 -23.78
N CYS A 101 -3.89 -46.60 -22.65
CA CYS A 101 -4.78 -45.46 -22.47
C CYS A 101 -4.55 -44.72 -21.14
N MET A 102 -5.03 -43.47 -21.08
CA MET A 102 -5.14 -42.73 -19.83
C MET A 102 -6.27 -43.31 -18.99
N THR A 103 -6.02 -43.49 -17.70
CA THR A 103 -6.98 -43.98 -16.72
C THR A 103 -7.12 -42.98 -15.58
N TYR A 104 -8.30 -42.97 -14.96
CA TYR A 104 -8.53 -42.27 -13.70
C TYR A 104 -8.99 -43.26 -12.65
N SER A 105 -8.67 -42.98 -11.39
CA SER A 105 -9.09 -43.76 -10.22
C SER A 105 -9.69 -42.83 -9.19
N ILE A 106 -10.79 -43.24 -8.58
CA ILE A 106 -11.41 -42.54 -7.45
C ILE A 106 -11.20 -43.41 -6.22
N ARG A 107 -10.58 -42.86 -5.18
CA ARG A 107 -10.38 -43.53 -3.89
C ARG A 107 -11.02 -42.73 -2.78
N GLU A 108 -11.67 -43.42 -1.86
CA GLU A 108 -12.11 -42.84 -0.58
C GLU A 108 -10.87 -42.53 0.27
N VAL A 109 -10.79 -41.33 0.85
CA VAL A 109 -9.63 -40.88 1.65
C VAL A 109 -9.89 -41.04 3.14
N ILE A 110 -11.14 -40.81 3.56
CA ILE A 110 -11.63 -40.86 4.95
C ILE A 110 -12.99 -41.54 4.94
#